data_AF-A0A0T1RZG3-F1
#
_entry.id   AF-A0A0T1RZG3-F1
#
_cell.length_a   1.000
_cell.length_b   1.000
_cell.length_c   1.000
_cell.angle_alpha   90.00
_cell.angle_beta   90.00
_cell.angle_gamma   90.00
#
_symmetry.space_group_name_H-M   'P 1'
#
loop_
_entity.id
_entity.type
_entity.pdbx_description
1 polymer ?
#
loop_
_entity_poly.entity_id
_entity_poly.type
_entity_poly.pdbx_seq_one_letter_code
_entity_poly.pdbx_strand_id
1 'polypeptide(L)'
;MSMKRTNVYADPEDLAIIKEAAKRRGVSEAEIIRQGIHLAAMANRVWDEPLFSRTFEGRGQTLAKAEVRDVVADAVRRETDTEAGTAA
;
A
#
# COMPACT_ATOMS: atom_id res chain seq x y z
N MET A 1 -0.20 -17.13 19.81
CA MET A 1 -1.62 -17.52 19.67
C MET A 1 -1.69 -18.75 18.79
N SER A 2 -2.59 -19.70 19.10
CA SER A 2 -2.80 -20.89 18.27
C SER A 2 -3.52 -20.54 16.96
N MET A 3 -3.24 -21.31 15.90
CA MET A 3 -3.94 -21.17 14.63
C MET A 3 -5.41 -21.57 14.79
N LYS A 4 -6.34 -20.74 14.30
CA LYS A 4 -7.76 -21.08 14.22
C LYS A 4 -8.08 -21.69 12.87
N ARG A 5 -8.91 -22.74 12.85
CA ARG A 5 -9.39 -23.38 11.62
C ARG A 5 -10.60 -22.62 11.07
N THR A 6 -10.56 -22.32 9.79
CA THR A 6 -11.65 -21.68 9.04
C THR A 6 -11.80 -22.40 7.70
N ASN A 7 -13.03 -22.62 7.24
CA ASN A 7 -13.32 -23.17 5.91
C ASN A 7 -13.76 -22.02 5.00
N VAL A 8 -13.25 -21.99 3.77
CA VAL A 8 -13.58 -20.98 2.75
C VAL A 8 -13.77 -21.67 1.40
N TYR A 9 -14.61 -21.08 0.54
CA TYR A 9 -14.71 -21.48 -0.86
C TYR A 9 -13.71 -20.66 -1.69
N ALA A 10 -13.11 -21.29 -2.69
CA ALA A 10 -12.17 -20.68 -3.63
C ALA A 10 -12.48 -21.18 -5.04
N ASP A 11 -12.07 -20.42 -6.05
CA ASP A 11 -12.20 -20.81 -7.44
C ASP A 11 -11.38 -22.10 -7.70
N PRO A 12 -11.94 -23.11 -8.39
CA PRO A 12 -11.20 -24.33 -8.73
C PRO A 12 -9.93 -24.06 -9.57
N GLU A 13 -9.92 -23.02 -10.41
CA GLU A 13 -8.74 -22.64 -11.20
C GLU A 13 -7.62 -22.11 -10.30
N ASP A 14 -7.96 -21.26 -9.33
CA ASP A 14 -7.00 -20.74 -8.35
C ASP A 14 -6.39 -21.87 -7.51
N LEU A 15 -7.22 -22.85 -7.09
CA LEU A 15 -6.75 -24.01 -6.35
C LEU A 15 -5.77 -24.87 -7.17
N ALA A 16 -6.01 -25.02 -8.47
CA ALA A 16 -5.09 -25.73 -9.36
C ALA A 16 -3.74 -25.02 -9.47
N ILE A 17 -3.74 -23.68 -9.61
CA ILE A 17 -2.52 -22.87 -9.64
C ILE A 17 -1.74 -22.98 -8.33
N ILE A 18 -2.42 -22.90 -7.18
CA ILE A 18 -1.81 -23.03 -5.85
C ILE A 18 -1.18 -24.41 -5.68
N LYS A 19 -1.84 -25.47 -6.13
CA LYS A 19 -1.33 -26.84 -6.06
C LYS A 19 -0.04 -27.03 -6.84
N GLU A 20 0.03 -26.52 -8.07
CA GLU A 20 1.26 -26.58 -8.87
C GLU A 20 2.37 -25.71 -8.27
N ALA A 21 2.04 -24.55 -7.67
CA ALA A 21 3.01 -23.74 -6.95
C ALA A 21 3.56 -24.45 -5.69
N ALA A 22 2.69 -25.11 -4.92
CA ALA A 22 3.06 -25.88 -3.73
C ALA A 22 4.01 -27.02 -4.08
N LYS A 23 3.70 -27.77 -5.14
CA LYS A 23 4.55 -28.84 -5.67
C LYS A 23 5.93 -28.33 -6.10
N ARG A 24 5.99 -27.23 -6.86
CA ARG A 24 7.27 -26.61 -7.29
C ARG A 24 8.12 -26.13 -6.11
N ARG A 25 7.49 -25.69 -5.02
CA ARG A 25 8.16 -25.14 -3.83
C ARG A 25 8.44 -26.19 -2.74
N GLY A 26 7.92 -27.41 -2.87
CA GLY A 26 8.06 -28.46 -1.86
C GLY A 26 7.34 -28.15 -0.55
N VAL A 27 6.25 -27.36 -0.59
CA VAL A 27 5.44 -26.99 0.59
C VAL A 27 4.01 -27.48 0.45
N SER A 28 3.23 -27.43 1.54
CA SER A 28 1.80 -27.76 1.49
C SER A 28 0.97 -26.64 0.83
N GLU A 29 -0.13 -27.00 0.15
CA GLU A 29 -1.11 -26.02 -0.38
C GLU A 29 -1.61 -25.08 0.73
N ALA A 30 -1.85 -25.64 1.92
CA ALA A 30 -2.29 -24.89 3.09
C ALA A 30 -1.27 -23.82 3.53
N GLU A 31 0.03 -24.02 3.30
CA GLU A 31 1.07 -23.03 3.59
C GLU A 31 0.95 -21.80 2.69
N ILE A 32 0.73 -22.02 1.39
CA ILE A 32 0.51 -20.92 0.44
C ILE A 32 -0.79 -20.18 0.76
N ILE A 33 -1.86 -20.91 1.10
CA ILE A 33 -3.14 -20.30 1.49
C ILE A 33 -2.96 -19.44 2.76
N ARG A 34 -2.20 -19.91 3.75
CA ARG A 34 -1.88 -19.11 4.95
C ARG A 34 -1.15 -17.83 4.62
N GLN A 35 -0.16 -17.89 3.72
CA GLN A 35 0.56 -16.71 3.27
C GLN A 35 -0.38 -15.73 2.54
N GLY A 36 -1.27 -16.23 1.69
CA GLY A 36 -2.28 -15.42 1.01
C GLY A 36 -3.20 -14.68 2.00
N ILE A 37 -3.72 -15.40 3.00
CA ILE A 37 -4.54 -14.80 4.07
C ILE A 37 -3.74 -13.74 4.84
N HIS A 38 -2.48 -14.01 5.16
CA HIS A 38 -1.64 -13.05 5.88
C HIS A 38 -1.39 -11.78 5.05
N LEU A 39 -1.09 -11.91 3.76
CA LEU A 39 -0.92 -10.78 2.85
C LEU A 39 -2.20 -9.95 2.73
N ALA A 40 -3.35 -10.60 2.58
CA ALA A 40 -4.64 -9.92 2.55
C ALA A 40 -4.91 -9.16 3.86
N ALA A 41 -4.58 -9.74 5.01
CA ALA A 41 -4.69 -9.08 6.31
C ALA A 41 -3.77 -7.86 6.41
N MET A 42 -2.52 -7.95 5.94
CA MET A 42 -1.59 -6.82 5.96
C MET A 42 -2.00 -5.70 5.01
N ALA A 43 -2.53 -6.03 3.83
CA ALA A 43 -3.00 -5.05 2.86
C ALA A 43 -4.19 -4.21 3.38
N ASN A 44 -5.01 -4.79 4.27
CA ASN A 44 -6.18 -4.13 4.85
C ASN A 44 -5.95 -3.67 6.29
N ARG A 45 -4.71 -3.78 6.80
CA ARG A 45 -4.40 -3.33 8.15
C ARG A 45 -4.38 -1.80 8.18
N VAL A 46 -5.49 -1.22 8.61
CA VAL A 46 -5.58 0.19 8.96
C VAL A 46 -5.00 0.39 10.36
N TRP A 47 -4.36 1.54 10.58
CA TRP A 47 -3.94 1.94 11.93
C TRP A 47 -5.19 2.15 12.79
N ASP A 48 -5.30 1.43 13.91
CA ASP A 48 -6.42 1.59 14.85
C ASP A 48 -6.42 2.98 15.51
N GLU A 49 -5.25 3.63 15.59
CA GLU A 49 -5.06 4.93 16.20
C GLU A 49 -4.61 5.96 15.15
N PRO A 50 -5.11 7.20 15.18
CA PRO A 50 -4.72 8.23 14.21
C PRO A 50 -3.20 8.42 14.21
N LEU A 51 -2.59 8.48 13.01
CA LEU A 51 -1.16 8.74 12.85
C LEU A 51 -0.72 10.04 13.55
N PHE A 52 -1.65 10.99 13.70
CA PHE A 52 -1.51 12.20 14.49
C PHE A 52 -2.71 12.35 15.44
N SER A 53 -2.45 12.35 16.75
CA SER A 53 -3.46 12.71 17.77
C SER A 53 -3.48 14.20 18.10
N ARG A 54 -2.46 14.95 17.65
CA ARG A 54 -2.32 16.38 17.89
C ARG A 54 -2.64 17.15 16.61
N THR A 55 -3.71 17.92 16.64
CA THR A 55 -3.91 19.03 15.72
C THR A 55 -3.04 20.20 16.18
N PHE A 56 -2.28 20.80 15.25
CA PHE A 56 -1.58 22.04 15.53
C PHE A 56 -2.51 23.20 15.16
N GLU A 57 -2.88 24.01 16.14
CA GLU A 57 -3.51 25.29 15.85
C GLU A 57 -2.45 26.23 15.27
N GLY A 58 -2.64 26.61 14.02
CA GLY A 58 -1.80 27.57 13.33
C GLY A 58 -2.65 28.42 12.39
N ARG A 59 -2.08 29.52 11.90
CA ARG A 59 -2.71 30.34 10.84
C ARG A 59 -2.79 29.63 9.47
N GLY A 60 -2.45 28.34 9.43
CA GLY A 60 -2.50 27.55 8.21
C GLY A 60 -3.95 27.32 7.78
N GLN A 61 -4.25 27.58 6.52
CA GLN A 61 -5.52 27.25 5.91
C GLN A 61 -5.38 25.93 5.16
N THR A 62 -6.43 25.10 5.17
CA THR A 62 -6.51 23.92 4.29
C THR A 62 -6.66 24.41 2.86
N LEU A 63 -5.63 24.20 2.04
CA LEU A 63 -5.67 24.57 0.63
C LEU A 63 -6.64 23.67 -0.14
N ALA A 64 -7.34 24.24 -1.11
CA ALA A 64 -8.13 23.46 -2.06
C ALA A 64 -7.20 22.64 -2.95
N LYS A 65 -7.69 21.49 -3.43
CA LYS A 65 -6.91 20.58 -4.29
C LYS A 65 -6.29 21.26 -5.51
N ALA A 66 -6.99 22.24 -6.09
CA ALA A 66 -6.50 23.00 -7.24
C ALA A 66 -5.27 23.87 -6.87
N GLU A 67 -5.32 24.56 -5.73
CA GLU A 67 -4.23 25.41 -5.25
C GLU A 67 -2.98 24.57 -4.96
N VAL A 68 -3.14 23.39 -4.36
CA VAL A 68 -2.03 22.46 -4.14
C VAL A 68 -1.36 22.06 -5.45
N ARG A 69 -2.15 21.72 -6.47
CA ARG A 69 -1.63 21.33 -7.79
C ARG A 69 -0.83 22.48 -8.42
N ASP A 70 -1.36 23.69 -8.38
CA ASP A 70 -0.74 24.84 -9.03
C ASP A 70 0.57 25.24 -8.33
N VAL A 71 0.60 25.21 -6.98
CA VAL A 71 1.82 25.44 -6.19
C VAL A 71 2.91 24.40 -6.48
N VAL A 72 2.54 23.11 -6.59
CA VAL A 72 3.49 22.04 -6.92
C VAL A 72 4.02 22.22 -8.35
N ALA A 73 3.15 22.53 -9.31
CA ALA A 73 3.56 22.75 -10.70
C ALA A 73 4.52 23.95 -10.82
N ASP A 74 4.27 25.03 -10.10
CA ASP A 74 5.16 26.19 -10.04
C ASP A 74 6.51 25.86 -9.39
N ALA A 75 6.53 25.06 -8.33
CA ALA A 75 7.76 24.66 -7.67
C ALA A 75 8.66 23.84 -8.60
N VAL A 76 8.10 22.84 -9.27
CA VAL A 76 8.83 21.99 -10.23
C VAL A 76 9.40 22.82 -11.38
N ARG A 77 8.63 23.77 -11.93
CA ARG A 77 9.13 24.66 -13.00
C ARG A 77 10.33 25.50 -12.56
N ARG A 78 10.27 26.08 -11.35
CA ARG A 78 11.38 26.89 -10.83
C ARG A 78 12.65 26.06 -10.61
N GLU A 79 12.50 24.81 -10.17
CA GLU A 79 13.62 23.88 -10.03
C GLU A 79 14.25 23.57 -11.39
N THR A 80 13.45 23.24 -12.40
CA THR A 80 13.96 22.97 -13.76
C THR A 80 14.62 24.19 -14.42
N ASP A 81 14.08 25.39 -14.18
CA ASP A 81 14.66 26.63 -14.72
C ASP A 81 15.98 26.98 -14.01
N THR A 82 16.12 26.63 -12.73
CA THR A 82 17.37 26.81 -11.97
C THR A 82 18.45 25.85 -12.46
N GLU A 83 18.09 24.59 -12.75
CA GLU A 83 19.02 23.59 -13.32
C GLU A 83 19.44 23.91 -14.76
N ALA A 84 18.56 24.52 -15.56
CA ALA A 84 18.90 24.99 -16.90
C ALA A 84 19.85 26.20 -16.90
N GLY A 85 19.77 27.05 -15.86
CA GLY A 85 20.61 28.24 -15.71
C GLY A 85 22.05 27.96 -15.26
N THR A 86 22.34 26.82 -14.64
CA THR A 86 23.69 26.40 -14.21
C THR A 86 24.50 25.69 -15.30
N ALA A 87 23.90 25.42 -16.47
CA ALA A 87 24.54 24.72 -17.59
C ALA A 87 25.10 25.65 -18.69
N ALA A 88 25.20 26.97 -18.44
CA ALA A 88 25.70 27.99 -19.38
C ALA A 88 27.04 28.60 -18.95
#